data_AF-A0A7W5TP01-F1
#
_entry.id   AF-A0A7W5TP01-F1
#
_cell.length_a   1.000
_cell.length_b   1.000
_cell.length_c   1.000
_cell.angle_alpha   90.00
_cell.angle_beta   90.00
_cell.angle_gamma   90.00
#
_symmetry.space_group_name_H-M   'P 1'
#
loop_
_entity.id
_entity.type
_entity.pdbx_description
1 polymer ?
#
loop_
_entity_poly.entity_id
_entity_poly.type
_entity_poly.pdbx_seq_one_letter_code
_entity_poly.pdbx_strand_id
1 'polypeptide(L)'
;MLTRLHDLLRLRTSPPIFFSAAALMILFVITTIVFTEPLDAAVTAASDWLYTNLGWFYILGLTLFLIFLVLVAISRFGRVTLGPDD
;
A
#
# COMPACT_ATOMS: atom_id res chain seq x y z
N MET A 1 19.06 7.58 20.04
CA MET A 1 18.76 6.26 20.65
C MET A 1 18.18 5.29 19.62
N LEU A 2 17.17 5.69 18.83
CA LEU A 2 16.62 4.89 17.72
C LEU A 2 17.63 4.54 16.61
N THR A 3 18.60 5.42 16.32
CA THR A 3 19.67 5.16 15.35
C THR A 3 20.61 4.03 15.75
N ARG A 4 20.83 3.80 17.06
CA ARG A 4 21.71 2.71 17.53
C ARG A 4 21.06 1.33 17.37
N LEU A 5 19.75 1.22 17.55
CA LEU A 5 19.00 -0.03 17.31
C LEU A 5 18.94 -0.37 15.82
N HIS A 6 18.88 0.65 14.97
CA HIS A 6 18.93 0.50 13.52
C HIS A 6 20.26 -0.09 13.03
N ASP A 7 21.39 0.47 13.49
CA ASP A 7 22.72 -0.01 13.14
C ASP A 7 22.99 -1.43 13.69
N LEU A 8 22.42 -1.76 14.85
CA LEU A 8 22.57 -3.06 15.50
C LEU A 8 21.76 -4.16 14.80
N LEU A 9 20.64 -3.81 14.16
CA LEU A 9 19.81 -4.72 13.36
C LEU A 9 20.17 -4.73 11.86
N ARG A 10 21.19 -3.97 11.44
CA ARG A 10 21.64 -3.87 10.03
C ARG A 10 20.50 -3.58 9.04
N LEU A 11 19.45 -2.89 9.48
CA LEU A 11 18.34 -2.53 8.60
C LEU A 11 18.85 -1.45 7.64
N ARG A 12 18.72 -1.63 6.33
CA ARG A 12 19.01 -0.57 5.35
C ARG A 12 17.75 0.26 5.09
N THR A 13 17.30 0.97 6.11
CA THR A 13 16.06 1.79 6.07
C THR A 13 16.32 3.14 6.72
N SER A 14 15.42 4.10 6.54
CA SER A 14 15.47 5.34 7.33
C SER A 14 14.95 5.03 8.74
N PRO A 15 15.79 5.13 9.80
CA PRO A 15 15.39 4.79 11.17
C PRO A 15 14.07 5.43 11.62
N PRO A 16 13.80 6.74 11.40
CA PRO A 16 12.58 7.36 11.90
C PRO A 16 11.30 6.83 11.22
N ILE A 17 11.39 6.45 9.94
CA ILE A 17 10.23 5.92 9.18
C ILE A 17 9.93 4.48 9.59
N PHE A 18 10.99 3.68 9.78
CA PHE A 18 10.83 2.29 10.19
C PHE A 18 10.18 2.19 11.58
N PHE A 19 10.68 2.93 12.56
CA PHE A 19 10.15 2.86 13.93
C PHE A 19 8.74 3.44 14.04
N SER A 20 8.39 4.48 13.28
CA SER A 20 7.04 5.04 13.30
C SER A 20 6.02 4.09 12.67
N ALA A 21 6.33 3.51 11.50
CA ALA A 21 5.47 2.53 10.85
C ALA A 21 5.32 1.26 11.70
N ALA A 22 6.41 0.76 12.30
CA ALA A 22 6.38 -0.42 13.17
C ALA A 22 5.53 -0.16 14.43
N ALA A 23 5.67 1.00 15.06
CA ALA A 23 4.86 1.35 16.23
C ALA A 23 3.36 1.43 15.89
N LEU A 24 3.01 2.06 14.76
CA LEU A 24 1.62 2.11 14.28
C LEU A 24 1.07 0.72 13.99
N MET A 25 1.85 -0.14 13.35
CA MET A 25 1.46 -1.52 13.04
C MET A 25 1.20 -2.32 14.32
N ILE A 26 2.10 -2.26 15.30
CA ILE A 26 1.94 -2.98 16.57
C ILE A 26 0.69 -2.48 17.31
N LEU A 27 0.50 -1.16 17.38
CA LEU A 27 -0.67 -0.56 18.01
C LEU A 27 -1.97 -1.02 17.34
N PHE A 28 -2.00 -1.01 16.00
CA PHE A 28 -3.13 -1.49 15.23
C PHE A 28 -3.44 -2.96 15.54
N VAL A 29 -2.43 -3.84 15.49
CA VAL A 29 -2.60 -5.28 15.77
C VAL A 29 -3.12 -5.52 17.19
N ILE A 30 -2.56 -4.86 18.20
CA ILE A 30 -3.02 -5.00 19.59
C ILE A 30 -4.49 -4.57 19.70
N THR A 31 -4.84 -3.45 19.07
CA THR A 31 -6.22 -2.93 19.09
C THR A 31 -7.19 -3.92 18.45
N THR A 32 -6.81 -4.52 17.31
CA THR A 32 -7.60 -5.56 16.62
C THR A 32 -7.82 -6.81 17.46
N ILE A 33 -6.80 -7.25 18.21
CA ILE A 33 -6.91 -8.45 19.05
C ILE A 33 -7.80 -8.18 20.28
N VAL A 34 -7.70 -7.00 20.88
CA VAL A 34 -8.47 -6.65 22.09
C VAL A 34 -9.93 -6.33 21.75
N PHE A 35 -10.19 -5.71 20.60
CA PHE A 35 -11.51 -5.22 20.19
C PHE A 35 -11.93 -5.80 18.83
N THR A 36 -12.23 -7.10 18.79
CA THR A 36 -12.54 -7.81 17.54
C THR A 36 -13.89 -7.40 16.93
N GLU A 37 -14.99 -7.52 17.67
CA GLU A 37 -16.35 -7.24 17.18
C GLU A 37 -16.57 -5.78 16.71
N PRO A 38 -16.25 -4.73 17.51
CA PRO A 38 -16.50 -3.36 17.08
C PRO A 38 -15.57 -2.95 15.92
N LEU A 39 -14.36 -3.51 15.85
CA LEU A 39 -13.44 -3.21 14.77
C LEU A 39 -13.87 -3.89 13.46
N ASP A 40 -14.36 -5.13 13.52
CA ASP A 40 -14.92 -5.83 12.37
C ASP A 40 -16.14 -5.09 11.80
N ALA A 41 -17.05 -4.65 12.68
CA ALA A 41 -18.21 -3.84 12.29
C ALA A 41 -17.79 -2.50 11.66
N ALA A 42 -16.81 -1.82 12.24
CA ALA A 42 -16.31 -0.54 11.72
C ALA A 42 -15.60 -0.71 10.35
N VAL A 43 -14.76 -1.74 10.19
CA VAL A 43 -14.06 -2.03 8.93
C VAL A 43 -15.04 -2.43 7.83
N THR A 44 -16.04 -3.25 8.17
CA THR A 44 -17.09 -3.66 7.23
C THR A 44 -17.91 -2.45 6.78
N ALA A 45 -18.40 -1.63 7.72
CA ALA A 45 -19.16 -0.42 7.39
C ALA A 45 -18.34 0.57 6.54
N ALA A 46 -17.05 0.74 6.85
CA ALA A 46 -16.17 1.60 6.07
C ALA A 46 -15.94 1.06 4.64
N SER A 47 -15.75 -0.25 4.51
CA SER A 47 -15.56 -0.91 3.21
C SER A 47 -16.82 -0.86 2.36
N ASP A 48 -17.99 -1.12 2.93
CA ASP A 48 -19.28 -1.04 2.24
C ASP A 48 -19.57 0.38 1.78
N TRP A 49 -19.28 1.37 2.62
CA TRP A 49 -19.38 2.77 2.24
C TRP A 49 -18.43 3.12 1.09
N LEU A 50 -17.19 2.63 1.14
CA LEU A 50 -16.20 2.83 0.09
C LEU A 50 -16.67 2.21 -1.23
N TYR A 51 -17.16 0.97 -1.23
CA TYR A 51 -17.66 0.32 -2.43
C TYR A 51 -18.91 1.01 -2.98
N THR A 52 -19.84 1.43 -2.11
CA THR A 52 -21.09 2.06 -2.53
C THR A 52 -20.84 3.45 -3.14
N ASN A 53 -19.93 4.24 -2.57
CA ASN A 53 -19.74 5.65 -2.97
C ASN A 53 -18.56 5.85 -3.93
N LEU A 54 -17.48 5.10 -3.76
CA LEU A 54 -16.23 5.23 -4.52
C LEU A 54 -15.95 4.02 -5.43
N GLY A 55 -16.80 2.99 -5.43
CA GLY A 55 -16.63 1.81 -6.29
C GLY A 55 -16.61 2.16 -7.77
N TRP A 56 -17.45 3.11 -8.22
CA TRP A 56 -17.45 3.56 -9.61
C TRP A 56 -16.12 4.22 -10.01
N PHE A 57 -15.53 5.02 -9.11
CA PHE A 57 -14.25 5.67 -9.35
C PHE A 57 -13.11 4.64 -9.39
N TYR A 58 -13.13 3.66 -8.48
CA TYR A 58 -12.17 2.56 -8.46
C TYR A 58 -12.22 1.74 -9.76
N ILE A 59 -13.41 1.33 -10.20
CA ILE A 59 -13.59 0.54 -11.44
C ILE A 59 -13.11 1.36 -12.64
N LEU A 60 -13.53 2.62 -12.78
CA LEU A 60 -13.08 3.48 -13.88
C LEU A 60 -11.57 3.69 -13.87
N GLY A 61 -10.98 3.97 -12.71
CA GLY A 61 -9.53 4.16 -12.57
C GLY A 61 -8.76 2.91 -12.95
N LEU A 62 -9.19 1.73 -12.47
CA LEU A 62 -8.58 0.45 -12.80
C LEU A 62 -8.70 0.14 -14.31
N THR A 63 -9.88 0.34 -14.90
CA THR A 63 -10.10 0.13 -16.33
C THR A 63 -9.29 1.11 -17.17
N LEU A 64 -9.22 2.39 -16.79
CA LEU A 64 -8.40 3.39 -17.48
C LEU A 64 -6.92 3.04 -17.41
N PHE A 65 -6.43 2.63 -16.24
CA PHE A 65 -5.05 2.21 -16.07
C PHE A 65 -4.73 0.96 -16.90
N LEU A 66 -5.65 -0.02 -16.95
CA LEU A 66 -5.50 -1.20 -17.80
C LEU A 66 -5.45 -0.83 -19.28
N ILE A 67 -6.38 0.01 -19.76
CA ILE A 67 -6.37 0.51 -21.14
C ILE A 67 -5.05 1.21 -21.44
N PHE A 68 -4.59 2.07 -20.53
CA PHE A 68 -3.31 2.75 -20.66
C PHE A 68 -2.14 1.77 -20.79
N LEU A 69 -2.07 0.73 -19.95
CA LEU A 69 -1.03 -0.30 -20.04
C LEU A 69 -1.09 -1.06 -21.38
N VAL A 70 -2.30 -1.43 -21.84
CA VAL A 70 -2.48 -2.10 -23.14
C VAL A 70 -2.03 -1.21 -24.30
N LEU A 71 -2.38 0.07 -24.26
CA LEU A 71 -1.94 1.05 -25.25
C LEU A 71 -0.43 1.19 -25.25
N VAL A 72 0.21 1.29 -24.07
CA VAL A 72 1.67 1.36 -23.95
C VAL A 72 2.31 0.10 -24.53
N ALA A 73 1.79 -1.09 -24.20
CA ALA A 73 2.30 -2.37 -24.67
C ALA A 73 2.25 -2.52 -26.21
N ILE A 74 1.16 -2.09 -26.84
CA ILE A 74 1.01 -2.16 -28.31
C ILE A 74 1.76 -1.02 -29.01
N SER A 75 1.97 0.11 -28.32
CA SER A 75 2.69 1.25 -28.88
C SER A 75 4.19 1.00 -29.04
N ARG A 76 4.87 1.93 -29.72
CA ARG A 76 6.34 1.97 -29.81
C ARG A 76 7.04 1.91 -28.45
N PHE A 77 6.39 2.38 -27.37
CA PHE A 77 6.97 2.40 -26.03
C PHE A 77 7.06 1.00 -25.42
N GLY A 78 6.23 0.04 -25.84
CA GLY A 78 6.33 -1.35 -25.40
C GLY A 78 7.59 -2.08 -25.88
N ARG A 79 8.27 -1.55 -26.91
CA ARG A 79 9.55 -2.10 -27.41
C ARG A 79 10.76 -1.55 -26.66
N VAL A 80 10.59 -0.57 -25.78
CA VAL A 80 11.69 0.04 -25.02
C VAL A 80 12.02 -0.85 -23.83
N THR A 81 13.25 -1.36 -23.80
CA THR A 81 13.77 -2.14 -22.68
C THR A 81 14.18 -1.19 -21.56
N LEU A 82 13.63 -1.36 -20.36
CA LEU A 82 14.01 -0.56 -19.19
C LEU A 82 15.21 -1.22 -18.49
N GLY A 83 16.41 -0.93 -18.99
CA GLY A 83 17.67 -1.45 -18.48
C GLY A 83 18.85 -0.73 -19.13
N PRO A 84 20.09 -1.02 -18.70
CA PRO A 84 21.26 -0.56 -19.43
C PRO A 84 21.17 -1.04 -20.88
N ASP A 85 21.36 -0.14 -21.84
CA ASP A 85 21.63 -0.53 -23.22
C ASP A 85 23.01 -1.22 -23.20
N ASP A 86 23.07 -2.46 -23.70
CA ASP A 86 24.36 -3.09 -24.02
C ASP A 86 25.08 -2.31 -25.14
#